data_AF-A0A2I0HIJ5-F1
#
_entry.id   AF-A0A2I0HIJ5-F1
#
_cell.length_a   1.000
_cell.length_b   1.000
_cell.length_c   1.000
_cell.angle_alpha   90.00
_cell.angle_beta   90.00
_cell.angle_gamma   90.00
#
_symmetry.space_group_name_H-M   'P 1'
#
loop_
_entity.id
_entity.type
_entity.pdbx_description
1 polymer ?
#
loop_
_entity_poly.entity_id
_entity_poly.type
_entity_poly.pdbx_seq_one_letter_code
_entity_poly.pdbx_strand_id
1 'polypeptide(L)'
;SYVRELLVRDLGFDESRLIPLNSAEEYHEALSNGIGNGGVAAIYDETPYIKLFLGKYCNKYMMAFPRGSPLVAYFSRAILNVTQDKTKMNEIERKYQLSQSSLCQDEESNQGGATISSHTLSLGMGSFSGLFIITGIVAVLAVLAELAFLISCGRSLNCKKSAERIF
;
A
#
# COMPACT_ATOMS: atom_id res chain seq x y z
N SER A 1 12.46 15.40 30.08
CA SER A 1 11.57 15.65 28.92
C SER A 1 10.15 15.41 29.35
N TYR A 2 9.22 16.29 28.96
CA TYR A 2 7.77 16.14 29.18
C TYR A 2 7.25 14.81 28.61
N VAL A 3 7.69 14.45 27.40
CA VAL A 3 7.30 13.20 26.74
C VAL A 3 7.70 11.99 27.57
N ARG A 4 8.94 11.96 28.09
CA ARG A 4 9.40 10.86 28.97
C ARG A 4 8.52 10.70 30.20
N GLU A 5 8.17 11.81 30.85
CA GLU A 5 7.32 11.77 32.04
C GLU A 5 5.91 11.23 31.72
N LEU A 6 5.31 11.67 30.62
CA LEU A 6 4.02 11.17 30.15
C LEU A 6 4.07 9.67 29.82
N LEU A 7 5.13 9.21 29.14
CA LEU A 7 5.29 7.79 28.80
C LEU A 7 5.36 6.91 30.06
N VAL A 8 6.13 7.31 31.06
CA VAL A 8 6.31 6.52 32.28
C VAL A 8 5.12 6.63 33.22
N ARG A 9 4.67 7.85 33.53
CA ARG A 9 3.66 8.09 34.57
C ARG A 9 2.24 7.83 34.11
N ASP A 10 1.88 8.29 32.91
CA ASP A 10 0.50 8.26 32.45
C ASP A 10 0.22 7.03 31.58
N LEU A 11 1.20 6.61 30.78
CA LEU A 11 1.06 5.47 29.87
C LEU A 11 1.69 4.17 30.41
N GLY A 12 2.40 4.22 31.54
CA GLY A 12 2.93 3.04 32.22
C GLY A 12 4.03 2.30 31.45
N PHE A 13 4.78 2.99 30.59
CA PHE A 13 5.93 2.40 29.93
C PHE A 13 7.06 2.14 30.92
N ASP A 14 7.67 0.97 30.79
CA ASP A 14 8.89 0.65 31.54
C ASP A 14 10.03 1.55 31.08
N GLU A 15 10.62 2.27 32.03
CA GLU A 15 11.67 3.24 31.78
C GLU A 15 12.92 2.61 31.14
N SER A 16 13.23 1.34 31.46
CA SER A 16 14.36 0.61 30.89
C SER A 16 14.23 0.35 29.39
N ARG A 17 13.01 0.47 28.84
CA ARG A 17 12.70 0.30 27.42
C ARG A 17 12.71 1.63 26.65
N LEU A 18 12.92 2.75 27.33
CA LEU A 18 12.95 4.07 26.72
C LEU A 18 14.38 4.44 26.36
N ILE A 19 14.61 4.70 25.07
CA ILE A 19 15.90 5.13 24.55
C ILE A 19 15.79 6.63 24.24
N PRO A 20 16.64 7.50 24.83
CA PRO A 20 16.67 8.91 24.48
C PRO A 20 17.28 9.05 23.09
N LEU A 21 16.57 9.74 22.20
CA LEU A 21 17.02 10.06 20.84
C LEU A 21 16.93 11.58 20.67
N ASN A 22 17.94 12.21 20.06
CA ASN A 22 18.07 13.68 20.02
C ASN A 22 18.07 14.27 18.61
N SER A 23 18.06 13.44 17.57
CA SER A 23 18.16 13.89 16.18
C SER A 23 17.30 13.05 15.23
N ALA A 24 16.93 13.62 14.08
CA ALA A 24 16.14 12.93 13.07
C ALA A 24 16.91 11.73 12.46
N GLU A 25 18.24 11.79 12.45
CA GLU A 25 19.12 10.72 12.00
C GLU A 25 19.10 9.55 12.97
N GLU A 26 19.19 9.83 14.28
CA GLU A 26 19.03 8.81 15.33
C GLU A 26 17.65 8.16 15.28
N TYR A 27 16.60 8.93 14.93
CA TYR A 27 15.25 8.38 14.76
C TYR A 27 15.22 7.35 13.62
N HIS A 28 15.83 7.71 12.48
CA HIS A 28 15.91 6.85 11.31
C HIS A 28 16.70 5.58 11.60
N GLU A 29 17.87 5.70 12.22
CA GLU A 29 18.72 4.56 12.56
C GLU A 29 18.02 3.61 13.54
N ALA A 30 17.47 4.15 14.63
CA ALA A 30 16.79 3.34 15.63
C ALA A 30 15.55 2.63 15.07
N LEU A 31 14.75 3.30 14.24
CA LEU A 31 13.59 2.68 13.59
C LEU A 31 13.99 1.66 12.52
N SER A 32 15.08 1.90 11.78
CA SER A 32 15.57 0.98 10.75
C SER A 32 16.16 -0.30 11.34
N ASN A 33 16.87 -0.18 12.46
CA ASN A 33 17.40 -1.34 13.18
C ASN A 33 16.28 -2.20 13.76
N GLY A 34 15.20 -1.57 14.22
CA GLY A 34 14.03 -2.24 14.81
C GLY A 34 14.37 -2.98 16.11
N ILE A 35 13.35 -3.52 16.78
CA ILE A 35 13.52 -4.15 18.11
C ILE A 35 14.52 -5.31 18.08
N GLY A 36 14.58 -6.06 16.97
CA GLY A 36 15.44 -7.24 16.84
C GLY A 36 16.94 -6.95 16.79
N ASN A 37 17.33 -5.74 16.39
CA ASN A 37 18.75 -5.35 16.24
C ASN A 37 19.12 -4.18 17.18
N GLY A 38 18.49 -4.09 18.35
CA GLY A 38 18.79 -3.04 19.34
C GLY A 38 18.24 -1.65 19.01
N GLY A 39 17.33 -1.57 18.04
CA GLY A 39 16.57 -0.36 17.70
C GLY A 39 15.22 -0.26 18.43
N VAL A 40 14.31 0.54 17.88
CA VAL A 40 13.01 0.84 18.47
C VAL A 40 11.84 0.46 17.56
N ALA A 41 10.69 0.21 18.16
CA ALA A 41 9.45 -0.08 17.43
C ALA A 41 8.73 1.20 16.97
N ALA A 42 8.87 2.27 17.75
CA ALA A 42 8.15 3.52 17.61
C ALA A 42 8.88 4.64 18.35
N ILE A 43 8.63 5.87 17.95
CA ILE A 43 9.15 7.09 18.56
C ILE A 43 7.98 7.95 19.00
N TYR A 44 8.11 8.55 20.18
CA TYR A 44 7.18 9.55 20.70
C TYR A 44 7.90 10.87 20.79
N ASP A 45 7.37 11.87 20.09
CA ASP A 45 7.93 13.21 20.08
C ASP A 45 6.84 14.23 19.69
N GLU A 46 7.13 15.52 19.77
CA GLU A 46 6.18 16.55 19.41
C GLU A 46 5.85 16.54 17.91
N THR A 47 4.58 16.82 17.58
CA THR A 47 4.08 16.82 16.20
C THR A 47 4.91 17.62 15.18
N PRO A 48 5.45 18.83 15.47
CA PRO A 48 6.29 19.53 14.50
C PRO A 48 7.57 18.77 14.14
N TYR A 49 8.23 18.11 15.10
CA TYR A 49 9.44 17.32 14.85
C TYR A 49 9.13 16.06 14.04
N ILE A 50 8.06 15.34 14.41
CA ILE A 50 7.60 14.17 13.65
C ILE A 50 7.24 14.56 12.21
N LYS A 51 6.58 15.71 11.99
CA LYS A 51 6.25 16.19 10.63
C LYS A 51 7.50 16.47 9.80
N LEU A 52 8.52 17.09 10.38
CA LEU A 52 9.80 17.34 9.70
C LEU A 52 10.52 16.02 9.38
N PHE A 53 10.56 15.09 10.34
CA PHE A 53 11.14 13.75 10.16
C PHE A 53 10.44 12.97 9.04
N LEU A 54 9.10 12.93 9.03
CA LEU A 54 8.33 12.27 7.97
C LEU A 54 8.50 12.96 6.61
N GLY A 55 8.69 14.28 6.58
CA GLY A 55 9.04 14.99 5.35
C GLY A 55 10.42 14.61 4.81
N LYS A 56 11.38 14.32 5.71
CA LYS A 56 12.74 13.91 5.35
C LYS A 56 12.85 12.45 4.91
N TYR A 57 12.09 11.54 5.53
CA TYR A 57 12.13 10.10 5.26
C TYR A 57 10.89 9.56 4.54
N CYS A 58 10.02 10.46 4.08
CA CYS A 58 8.94 10.20 3.15
C CYS A 58 8.10 8.98 3.55
N ASN A 59 7.96 8.01 2.66
CA ASN A 59 7.11 6.83 2.85
C ASN A 59 7.75 5.73 3.73
N LYS A 60 8.93 5.94 4.31
CA LYS A 60 9.58 4.92 5.16
C LYS A 60 8.88 4.75 6.50
N TYR A 61 8.20 5.79 6.99
CA TYR A 61 7.59 5.81 8.31
C TYR A 61 6.18 6.39 8.27
N MET A 62 5.37 6.04 9.27
CA MET A 62 4.01 6.55 9.41
C MET A 62 3.69 6.85 10.87
N MET A 63 2.77 7.79 11.08
CA MET A 63 2.15 7.97 12.39
C MET A 63 1.19 6.82 12.67
N ALA A 64 1.23 6.29 13.88
CA ALA A 64 0.35 5.22 14.33
C ALA A 64 -0.33 5.62 15.64
N PHE A 65 -1.54 5.09 15.84
CA PHE A 65 -2.27 5.22 17.10
C PHE A 65 -2.22 3.91 17.89
N PRO A 66 -2.33 3.98 19.23
CA PRO A 66 -2.50 2.80 20.05
C PRO A 66 -3.70 1.96 19.59
N ARG A 67 -3.57 0.64 19.69
CA ARG A 67 -4.65 -0.28 19.31
C ARG A 67 -5.88 -0.02 20.19
N GLY A 68 -7.04 0.11 19.55
CA GLY A 68 -8.30 0.45 20.23
C GLY A 68 -8.49 1.94 20.53
N SER A 69 -7.58 2.81 20.07
CA SER A 69 -7.74 4.26 20.24
C SER A 69 -9.02 4.75 19.52
N PRO A 70 -9.92 5.48 20.20
CA PRO A 70 -11.12 6.05 19.58
C PRO A 70 -10.77 7.09 18.50
N LEU A 71 -9.55 7.62 18.54
CA LEU A 71 -9.05 8.64 17.63
C LEU A 71 -8.89 8.10 16.20
N VAL A 72 -8.64 6.79 16.05
CA VAL A 72 -8.53 6.13 14.74
C VAL A 72 -9.79 6.37 13.91
N ALA A 73 -10.98 6.15 14.49
CA ALA A 73 -12.24 6.33 13.78
C ALA A 73 -12.46 7.78 13.32
N TYR A 74 -12.10 8.75 14.15
CA TYR A 74 -12.19 10.17 13.81
C TYR A 74 -11.24 10.55 12.66
N PHE A 75 -9.98 10.15 12.74
CA PHE A 75 -9.00 10.41 11.68
C PHE A 75 -9.36 9.72 10.38
N SER A 76 -9.76 8.45 10.42
CA SER A 76 -10.18 7.72 9.22
C SER A 76 -11.39 8.38 8.55
N ARG A 77 -12.38 8.84 9.32
CA ARG A 77 -13.52 9.59 8.77
C ARG A 77 -13.11 10.93 8.18
N ALA A 78 -12.20 11.65 8.84
CA ALA A 78 -11.69 12.93 8.34
C ALA A 78 -10.95 12.74 6.99
N ILE A 79 -10.09 11.73 6.90
CA ILE A 79 -9.39 11.36 5.67
C ILE A 79 -10.39 11.00 4.57
N LEU A 80 -11.38 10.16 4.85
CA LEU A 80 -12.41 9.79 3.88
C LEU A 80 -13.20 11.01 3.39
N ASN A 81 -13.60 11.90 4.29
CA ASN A 81 -14.35 13.10 3.96
C ASN A 81 -13.57 14.07 3.05
N VAL A 82 -12.24 14.12 3.19
CA VAL A 82 -11.38 14.92 2.33
C VAL A 82 -11.12 14.22 0.99
N THR A 83 -10.77 12.95 1.01
CA THR A 83 -10.41 12.18 -0.19
C THR A 83 -11.58 11.94 -1.15
N GLN A 84 -12.81 11.82 -0.63
CA GLN A 84 -14.01 11.69 -1.47
C GLN A 84 -14.38 13.00 -2.19
N ASP A 85 -13.98 14.14 -1.64
CA ASP A 85 -14.22 15.46 -2.21
C ASP A 85 -13.02 15.87 -3.08
N LYS A 86 -13.08 15.57 -4.37
CA LYS A 86 -12.00 15.85 -5.35
C LYS A 86 -11.54 17.31 -5.32
N THR A 87 -12.46 18.24 -5.13
CA THR A 87 -12.18 19.68 -5.03
C THR A 87 -11.30 19.98 -3.81
N LYS A 88 -11.69 19.52 -2.62
CA LYS A 88 -10.89 19.70 -1.40
C LYS A 88 -9.55 18.98 -1.47
N MET A 89 -9.52 17.77 -2.01
CA MET A 89 -8.28 17.01 -2.18
C MET A 89 -7.30 17.75 -3.10
N ASN A 90 -7.77 18.27 -4.24
CA ASN A 90 -6.94 19.03 -5.18
C ASN A 90 -6.45 20.35 -4.56
N GLU A 91 -7.29 21.03 -3.78
CA GLU A 91 -6.88 22.26 -3.05
C GLU A 91 -5.75 21.97 -2.06
N ILE A 92 -5.84 20.87 -1.31
CA ILE A 92 -4.81 20.45 -0.36
C ILE A 92 -3.52 20.07 -1.09
N GLU A 93 -3.62 19.27 -2.15
CA GLU A 93 -2.47 18.87 -2.97
C GLU A 93 -1.72 20.10 -3.52
N ARG A 94 -2.46 21.07 -4.07
CA ARG A 94 -1.90 22.32 -4.60
C ARG A 94 -1.29 23.19 -3.51
N LYS A 95 -1.96 23.32 -2.36
CA LYS A 95 -1.52 24.18 -1.25
C LYS A 95 -0.26 23.66 -0.57
N TYR A 96 -0.14 22.34 -0.44
CA TYR A 96 0.98 21.69 0.25
C TYR A 96 2.02 21.10 -0.71
N GLN A 97 1.88 21.34 -2.02
CA GLN A 97 2.84 20.90 -3.06
C GLN A 97 3.21 19.41 -2.90
N LEU A 98 2.23 18.57 -2.58
CA LEU A 98 2.45 17.14 -2.31
C LEU A 98 2.98 16.39 -3.54
N SER A 99 2.79 16.95 -4.73
CA SER A 99 3.34 16.46 -6.01
C SER A 99 4.76 16.99 -6.32
N GLN A 100 5.30 17.91 -5.50
CA GLN A 100 6.59 18.60 -5.69
C GLN A 100 7.50 18.55 -4.45
N SER A 101 7.32 17.58 -3.53
CA SER A 101 8.26 17.40 -2.43
C SER A 101 9.60 16.86 -2.97
N SER A 102 10.46 17.79 -3.40
CA SER A 102 11.83 17.58 -3.89
C SER A 102 12.75 16.89 -2.87
N LEU A 103 12.35 16.83 -1.60
CA LEU A 103 13.08 16.14 -0.53
C LEU A 103 13.05 14.61 -0.65
N CYS A 104 12.12 14.05 -1.42
CA CYS A 104 11.91 12.60 -1.54
C CYS A 104 12.35 12.01 -2.89
N GLN A 105 12.90 12.83 -3.79
CA GLN A 105 13.32 12.38 -5.13
C GLN A 105 14.78 11.93 -5.22
N ASP A 106 15.61 12.27 -4.23
CA ASP A 106 17.03 11.91 -4.22
C ASP A 106 17.30 11.02 -3.02
N GLU A 107 17.50 9.72 -3.24
CA GLU A 107 18.38 8.80 -2.50
C GLU A 107 18.17 7.35 -3.01
N GLU A 108 18.17 7.10 -4.32
CA GLU A 108 18.53 5.77 -4.90
C GLU A 108 18.87 5.85 -6.40
N SER A 109 19.71 6.81 -6.82
CA SER A 109 20.25 6.86 -8.18
C SER A 109 21.68 6.31 -8.23
N ASN A 110 21.84 5.05 -7.84
CA ASN A 110 23.00 4.25 -8.22
C ASN A 110 22.55 2.96 -8.93
N GLN A 111 21.89 3.11 -10.07
CA GLN A 111 22.11 2.30 -11.28
C GLN A 111 21.08 2.62 -12.38
N GLY A 112 21.58 3.15 -13.50
CA GLY A 112 21.12 2.82 -14.84
C GLY A 112 19.64 3.08 -15.20
N GLY A 113 19.35 4.32 -15.60
CA GLY A 113 18.46 4.65 -16.72
C GLY A 113 17.07 4.01 -16.77
N ALA A 114 16.05 4.76 -16.35
CA ALA A 114 14.78 4.89 -17.07
C ALA A 114 14.00 6.09 -16.52
N THR A 115 13.41 6.85 -17.42
CA THR A 115 12.57 8.03 -17.22
C THR A 115 11.52 7.80 -16.13
N ILE A 116 11.64 8.47 -14.99
CA ILE A 116 10.68 8.33 -13.87
C ILE A 116 9.42 9.15 -14.21
N SER A 117 8.40 8.44 -14.66
CA SER A 117 7.04 8.96 -14.81
C SER A 117 6.35 8.95 -13.45
N SER A 118 6.02 10.15 -12.98
CA SER A 118 4.90 10.50 -12.09
C SER A 118 4.24 9.33 -11.36
N HIS A 119 4.63 9.11 -10.10
CA HIS A 119 3.90 8.26 -9.15
C HIS A 119 2.56 8.92 -8.76
N THR A 120 1.65 8.99 -9.72
CA THR A 120 0.23 8.81 -9.42
C THR A 120 0.10 7.40 -8.85
N LEU A 121 -0.73 7.20 -7.82
CA LEU A 121 -1.20 5.87 -7.40
C LEU A 121 -2.04 5.25 -8.54
N SER A 122 -1.40 5.00 -9.67
CA SER A 122 -1.96 4.24 -10.75
C SER A 122 -1.69 2.80 -10.38
N LEU A 123 -2.74 2.08 -9.99
CA LEU A 123 -2.72 0.64 -9.87
C LEU A 123 -2.40 0.09 -11.28
N GLY A 124 -1.11 0.00 -11.59
CA GLY A 124 -0.63 -0.38 -12.90
C GLY A 124 -1.18 -1.76 -13.27
N MET A 125 -1.35 -1.99 -14.57
CA MET A 125 -1.92 -3.23 -15.12
C MET A 125 -1.28 -4.51 -14.55
N GLY A 126 -0.02 -4.45 -14.13
CA GLY A 126 0.69 -5.54 -13.45
C GLY A 126 0.11 -5.93 -12.09
N SER A 127 -0.48 -5.00 -11.32
CA SER A 127 -1.10 -5.30 -10.02
C SER A 127 -2.34 -6.19 -10.15
N PHE A 128 -2.99 -6.20 -11.32
CA PHE A 128 -4.16 -7.02 -11.61
C PHE A 128 -3.83 -8.26 -12.45
N SER A 129 -2.54 -8.59 -12.61
CA SER A 129 -2.09 -9.72 -13.43
C SER A 129 -2.79 -11.03 -13.04
N GLY A 130 -2.94 -11.30 -11.73
CA GLY A 130 -3.65 -12.49 -11.25
C GLY A 130 -5.13 -12.55 -11.70
N LEU A 131 -5.83 -11.41 -11.72
CA LEU A 131 -7.22 -11.34 -12.17
C LEU A 131 -7.36 -11.61 -13.68
N PHE A 132 -6.43 -11.07 -14.47
CA PHE A 132 -6.40 -11.31 -15.91
C PHE A 132 -6.09 -12.78 -16.25
N ILE A 133 -5.15 -13.40 -15.53
CA ILE A 133 -4.81 -14.82 -15.71
C ILE A 133 -6.02 -15.72 -15.42
N ILE A 134 -6.72 -15.49 -14.30
CA ILE A 134 -7.91 -16.28 -13.94
C ILE A 134 -9.00 -16.15 -15.00
N THR A 135 -9.29 -14.92 -15.45
CA THR A 135 -10.31 -14.65 -16.47
C THR A 135 -9.96 -15.34 -17.80
N GLY A 136 -8.68 -15.32 -18.19
CA GLY A 136 -8.19 -16.00 -19.38
C GLY A 136 -8.38 -17.52 -19.32
N ILE A 137 -8.06 -18.16 -18.19
CA ILE A 137 -8.22 -19.62 -18.02
C ILE A 137 -9.69 -20.03 -18.14
N VAL A 138 -10.59 -19.29 -17.49
CA VAL A 138 -12.04 -19.57 -17.54
C VAL A 138 -12.57 -19.46 -18.98
N ALA A 139 -12.14 -18.43 -19.73
CA ALA A 139 -12.53 -18.25 -21.12
C ALA A 139 -12.06 -19.41 -22.02
N VAL A 140 -10.82 -19.85 -21.87
CA VAL A 140 -10.28 -20.99 -22.64
C VAL A 140 -11.03 -22.28 -22.32
N LEU A 141 -11.30 -22.56 -21.04
CA LEU A 141 -12.05 -23.76 -20.64
C LEU A 141 -13.49 -23.75 -21.18
N ALA A 142 -14.15 -22.60 -21.19
CA ALA A 142 -15.49 -22.46 -21.76
C ALA A 142 -15.49 -22.74 -23.27
N VAL A 143 -14.53 -22.17 -24.02
CA VAL A 143 -14.39 -22.41 -25.46
C VAL A 143 -14.10 -23.89 -25.75
N LEU A 144 -13.23 -24.52 -24.96
CA LEU A 144 -12.93 -25.95 -25.10
C LEU A 144 -14.16 -26.83 -24.80
N ALA A 145 -14.95 -26.48 -23.78
CA ALA A 145 -16.18 -27.19 -23.44
C ALA A 145 -17.22 -27.09 -24.57
N GLU A 146 -17.45 -25.89 -25.11
CA GLU A 146 -18.35 -25.67 -26.24
C GLU A 146 -17.89 -26.38 -27.51
N LEU A 147 -16.58 -26.34 -27.81
CA LEU A 147 -16.01 -27.06 -28.94
C LEU A 147 -16.16 -28.58 -28.78
N ALA A 148 -15.90 -29.12 -27.58
CA ALA A 148 -16.07 -30.54 -27.28
C ALA A 148 -17.55 -30.95 -27.38
N PHE A 149 -18.47 -30.11 -26.92
CA PHE A 149 -19.91 -30.32 -27.05
C PHE A 149 -20.36 -30.34 -28.52
N LEU A 150 -19.91 -29.39 -29.33
CA LEU A 150 -20.18 -29.35 -30.76
C LEU A 150 -19.58 -30.53 -31.53
N ILE A 151 -18.37 -30.98 -31.18
CA ILE A 151 -17.77 -32.17 -31.79
C ILE A 151 -18.53 -33.43 -31.40
N SER A 152 -18.93 -33.56 -30.12
CA SER A 152 -19.69 -34.71 -29.64
C SER A 152 -21.10 -34.75 -30.25
N CYS A 153 -21.75 -33.60 -30.35
CA CYS A 153 -23.06 -33.45 -30.99
C CYS A 153 -22.96 -33.66 -32.51
N GLY A 154 -21.95 -33.10 -33.19
CA GLY A 154 -21.69 -33.29 -34.61
C GLY A 154 -21.29 -34.72 -34.97
N ARG A 155 -20.57 -35.42 -34.09
CA ARG A 155 -20.33 -36.87 -34.19
C ARG A 155 -21.63 -37.65 -34.01
N SER A 156 -22.48 -37.29 -33.06
CA SER A 156 -23.80 -37.90 -32.87
C SER A 156 -24.73 -37.67 -34.08
N LEU A 157 -24.73 -36.47 -34.68
CA LEU A 157 -25.51 -36.14 -35.88
C LEU A 157 -24.97 -36.84 -37.13
N ASN A 158 -23.65 -36.91 -37.33
CA ASN A 158 -23.04 -37.66 -38.43
C ASN A 158 -23.24 -39.18 -38.26
N CYS A 159 -23.24 -39.67 -37.01
CA CYS A 159 -23.54 -41.07 -36.71
C CYS A 159 -25.03 -41.38 -36.99
N LYS A 160 -25.94 -40.48 -36.62
CA LYS A 160 -27.38 -40.59 -36.92
C LYS A 160 -27.67 -40.52 -38.43
N LYS A 161 -26.98 -39.63 -39.16
CA LYS A 161 -27.11 -39.46 -40.63
C LYS A 161 -26.45 -40.60 -41.44
N SER A 162 -25.53 -41.36 -40.84
CA SER A 162 -24.96 -42.57 -41.47
C SER A 162 -25.86 -43.80 -41.30
N ALA A 163 -26.63 -43.89 -40.21
CA ALA A 163 -27.57 -44.99 -39.99
C ALA A 163 -28.79 -44.92 -40.91
N GLU A 164 -29.21 -43.70 -41.30
CA GLU A 164 -30.37 -43.46 -42.19
C GLU A 164 -30.04 -43.61 -43.69
N ARG A 165 -28.78 -43.90 -44.05
CA ARG A 165 -28.34 -44.09 -45.45
C ARG A 165 -28.03 -45.55 -45.80
N ILE A 166 -28.26 -46.48 -44.87
CA ILE A 166 -28.02 -47.93 -45.01
C ILE A 166 -29.34 -48.72 -45.09
N PHE A 167 -30.49 -48.04 -44.94
CA PHE A 167 -31.81 -48.53 -45.35
C PHE A 167 -32.29 -47.76 -46.58
#